data_AF-A0A0A3Y4T8-F1
#
_entry.id   AF-A0A0A3Y4T8-F1
#
_cell.length_a   1.000
_cell.length_b   1.000
_cell.length_c   1.000
_cell.angle_alpha   90.00
_cell.angle_beta   90.00
_cell.angle_gamma   90.00
#
_symmetry.space_group_name_H-M   'P 1'
#
loop_
_entity.id
_entity.type
_entity.pdbx_description
1 polymer ?
#
loop_
_entity_poly.entity_id
_entity_poly.type
_entity_poly.pdbx_seq_one_letter_code
_entity_poly.pdbx_strand_id
1 'polypeptide(L)' 'MAESFGNSFTVVQVTADDTTTQIWIALAKPSQALTLVLAAVPEGWTAEVLSVAITSKQQRLFEGLKLQPGDVHRVG' A
#
# COMPACT_ATOMS: atom_id res chain seq x y z
N MET A 1 -7.13 6.67 -21.67
CA MET A 1 -5.66 6.61 -21.52
C MET A 1 -5.38 5.78 -20.28
N ALA A 2 -4.68 4.65 -20.38
CA ALA A 2 -4.38 3.86 -19.18
C ALA A 2 -3.23 4.54 -18.44
N GLU A 3 -3.53 5.18 -17.32
CA GLU A 3 -2.49 5.74 -16.46
C GLU A 3 -1.71 4.60 -15.81
N SER A 4 -0.39 4.60 -15.98
CA SER A 4 0.48 3.59 -15.36
C SER A 4 0.46 3.72 -13.83
N PHE A 5 0.31 2.58 -13.15
CA PHE A 5 0.38 2.45 -11.69
C PHE A 5 1.70 2.99 -11.10
N GLY A 6 2.76 3.07 -11.90
CA GLY A 6 4.11 3.41 -11.44
C GLY A 6 4.86 2.20 -10.91
N ASN A 7 6.10 2.42 -10.46
CA ASN A 7 7.03 1.37 -10.05
C ASN A 7 7.63 1.65 -8.66
N SER A 8 6.90 2.41 -7.85
CA SER A 8 7.31 2.87 -6.52
C SER A 8 6.45 2.18 -5.47
N PHE A 9 7.05 1.78 -4.36
CA PHE A 9 6.31 1.28 -3.22
C PHE A 9 5.71 2.45 -2.43
N THR A 10 4.42 2.35 -2.13
CA THR A 10 3.71 3.26 -1.23
C THR A 10 3.28 2.48 0.01
N VAL A 11 3.52 3.05 1.19
CA VAL A 11 3.05 2.50 2.46
C VAL A 11 1.71 3.14 2.81
N VAL A 12 0.72 2.32 3.13
CA VAL A 12 -0.63 2.73 3.47
C VAL A 12 -0.98 2.15 4.83
N GLN A 13 -1.46 2.99 5.74
CA GLN A 13 -2.10 2.52 6.96
C GLN A 13 -3.59 2.43 6.70
N VAL A 14 -4.20 1.34 7.17
CA VAL A 14 -5.66 1.22 7.23
C VAL A 14 -6.11 1.12 8.66
N THR A 15 -7.27 1.69 8.94
CA THR A 15 -7.85 1.77 10.29
C THR A 15 -9.29 1.29 10.21
N ALA A 16 -9.61 0.24 10.97
CA ALA A 16 -10.95 -0.29 11.15
C ALA A 16 -11.77 0.58 12.13
N ASP A 17 -13.09 0.43 12.12
CA ASP A 17 -13.99 1.11 13.06
C ASP A 17 -13.66 0.84 14.53
N ASP A 18 -13.19 -0.38 14.83
CA ASP A 18 -12.73 -0.78 16.18
C ASP A 18 -11.32 -0.23 16.51
N THR A 19 -10.83 0.76 15.78
CA THR A 19 -9.50 1.39 15.94
C THR A 19 -8.30 0.47 15.66
N THR A 20 -8.56 -0.77 15.20
CA THR A 20 -7.51 -1.69 14.76
C THR A 20 -6.80 -1.13 13.53
N THR A 21 -5.48 -1.00 13.59
CA THR A 21 -4.66 -0.53 12.46
C THR A 21 -3.91 -1.67 11.80
N GLN A 22 -3.70 -1.56 10.49
CA GLN A 22 -2.82 -2.46 9.73
C GLN A 22 -1.97 -1.66 8.75
N ILE A 23 -0.78 -2.18 8.47
CA ILE A 23 0.11 -1.60 7.47
C ILE A 23 0.03 -2.42 6.19
N TRP A 24 -0.13 -1.71 5.08
CA TRP A 24 -0.19 -2.28 3.74
C TRP A 24 0.84 -1.59 2.85
N ILE A 25 1.27 -2.30 1.82
CA ILE A 25 2.17 -1.80 0.79
C ILE A 25 1.52 -2.02 -0.56
N ALA A 26 1.54 -0.98 -1.38
CA ALA A 26 1.13 -1.04 -2.77
C ALA A 26 2.34 -0.77 -3.67
N LEU A 27 2.50 -1.55 -4.74
CA LEU A 27 3.40 -1.17 -5.83
C LEU A 27 2.64 -0.25 -6.80
N ALA A 28 2.39 0.98 -6.33
CA ALA A 28 1.67 2.00 -7.07
C ALA A 28 2.01 3.40 -6.54
N LYS A 29 1.74 4.44 -7.34
CA LYS A 29 1.81 5.84 -6.90
C LYS A 29 0.83 6.11 -5.76
N PRO A 30 1.10 7.09 -4.86
CA PRO A 30 0.28 7.36 -3.68
C PRO A 30 -1.22 7.50 -3.95
N SER A 31 -1.59 8.23 -5.00
CA SER A 31 -2.98 8.46 -5.37
C SER A 31 -3.73 7.19 -5.77
N GLN A 32 -3.04 6.20 -6.35
CA GLN A 32 -3.63 4.92 -6.75
C GLN A 32 -3.53 3.88 -5.63
N ALA A 33 -2.48 3.93 -4.81
CA ALA A 33 -2.27 3.04 -3.68
C ALA A 33 -3.44 3.05 -2.69
N LEU A 34 -4.00 4.22 -2.38
CA LEU A 34 -5.17 4.34 -1.52
C LEU A 34 -6.36 3.53 -2.04
N THR A 35 -6.70 3.71 -3.32
CA THR A 35 -7.82 3.00 -3.95
C THR A 35 -7.58 1.50 -3.97
N LEU A 36 -6.37 1.06 -4.31
CA LEU A 36 -6.02 -0.36 -4.37
C LEU A 36 -6.09 -1.03 -2.98
N VAL A 37 -5.58 -0.35 -1.95
CA VAL A 37 -5.61 -0.86 -0.58
C VAL A 37 -7.04 -0.87 -0.04
N LEU A 38 -7.82 0.19 -0.26
CA LEU A 38 -9.24 0.23 0.13
C LEU A 38 -10.05 -0.89 -0.53
N ALA A 39 -9.75 -1.24 -1.77
CA ALA A 39 -10.41 -2.34 -2.48
C ALA A 39 -10.03 -3.74 -1.93
N ALA A 40 -8.93 -3.85 -1.18
CA ALA A 40 -8.43 -5.12 -0.66
C ALA A 40 -8.79 -5.36 0.82
N VAL A 41 -9.20 -4.33 1.56
CA VAL A 41 -9.62 -4.41 2.96
C VAL A 41 -11.14 -4.55 3.09
N PRO A 42 -11.66 -5.02 4.24
CA PRO A 42 -13.10 -5.08 4.46
C PRO A 42 -13.77 -3.70 4.37
N GLU A 43 -15.06 -3.73 4.07
CA GLU A 43 -15.91 -2.54 4.05
C GLU A 43 -15.92 -1.85 5.44
N GLY A 44 -16.04 -0.51 5.45
CA GLY A 44 -16.01 0.30 6.68
C GLY A 44 -14.62 0.77 7.11
N TRP A 45 -13.55 0.20 6.53
CA TRP A 45 -12.18 0.60 6.85
C TRP A 45 -11.80 1.91 6.16
N THR A 46 -10.93 2.67 6.80
CA THR A 46 -10.33 3.89 6.27
C THR A 46 -8.86 3.66 5.90
N ALA A 47 -8.32 4.42 4.96
CA ALA A 47 -6.93 4.29 4.53
C ALA A 47 -6.24 5.66 4.43
N GLU A 48 -4.97 5.72 4.84
CA GLU A 48 -4.10 6.89 4.67
C GLU A 48 -2.73 6.48 4.13
N VAL A 49 -2.12 7.34 3.31
CA VAL A 49 -0.73 7.14 2.89
C VAL A 49 0.20 7.61 3.99
N LEU A 50 1.07 6.73 4.47
CA LEU A 50 2.12 7.11 5.40
C LEU A 50 3.26 7.77 4.61
N SER A 51 3.54 9.04 4.94
CA SER A 51 4.66 9.80 4.38
C SER A 51 6.00 9.38 5.01
N VAL A 52 6.30 8.09 4.95
CA VAL A 52 7.54 7.50 5.48
C VAL A 52 8.52 7.24 4.34
N ALA A 53 9.78 7.65 4.53
CA ALA A 53 10.82 7.32 3.59
C ALA A 53 11.13 5.82 3.68
N ILE A 54 10.96 5.09 2.59
CA ILE A 54 11.34 3.69 2.49
C ILE A 54 12.86 3.62 2.45
N THR A 55 13.46 3.02 3.48
CA THR A 55 14.91 2.79 3.50
C THR A 55 15.30 1.75 2.45
N SER A 56 16.55 1.77 1.98
CA SER A 56 17.04 0.77 1.01
C SER A 56 16.91 -0.68 1.51
N LYS A 57 16.95 -0.90 2.83
CA LYS A 57 16.69 -2.23 3.43
C LYS A 57 15.24 -2.65 3.24
N GLN A 58 14.29 -1.75 3.53
CA GLN A 58 12.87 -2.01 3.33
C GLN A 58 12.54 -2.20 1.84
N GLN A 59 13.14 -1.39 0.97
CA GLN A 59 12.98 -1.54 -0.48
C GLN A 59 13.36 -2.96 -0.94
N ARG A 60 14.52 -3.47 -0.53
CA ARG A 60 14.93 -4.85 -0.86
C ARG A 60 13.98 -5.92 -0.31
N LEU A 61 13.43 -5.70 0.88
CA LEU A 61 12.43 -6.62 1.45
C LEU A 61 11.16 -6.62 0.59
N PHE A 62 10.69 -5.46 0.15
CA PHE A 62 9.50 -5.33 -0.68
C PHE A 62 9.73 -5.86 -2.10
N GLU A 63 10.91 -5.67 -2.67
CA GLU A 63 11.31 -6.29 -3.94
C GLU A 63 11.30 -7.83 -3.84
N GLY A 64 11.65 -8.38 -2.67
CA GLY A 64 11.55 -9.80 -2.39
C GLY A 64 10.12 -10.37 -2.43
N LEU A 65 9.10 -9.53 -2.24
CA LEU A 65 7.69 -9.91 -2.35
C LEU A 65 7.25 -10.13 -3.81
N LYS A 66 8.04 -9.69 -4.79
CA LYS A 66 7.76 -9.82 -6.24
C LYS A 66 6.39 -9.28 -6.66
N LEU A 67 5.95 -8.19 -6.03
CA LEU A 67 4.71 -7.50 -6.38
C LEU A 67 4.77 -6.96 -7.82
N GLN A 68 3.66 -7.00 -8.54
CA GLN A 68 3.49 -6.36 -9.84
C GLN A 68 2.86 -4.98 -9.66
N PRO A 69 3.04 -4.04 -10.61
CA PRO A 69 2.38 -2.74 -10.54
C PRO A 69 0.87 -2.89 -10.38
N GLY A 70 0.31 -2.33 -9.30
CA GLY A 70 -1.09 -2.49 -8.91
C GLY A 70 -1.36 -3.53 -7.82
N ASP A 71 -0.39 -4.37 -7.47
CA ASP A 71 -0.51 -5.30 -6.34
C ASP A 71 -0.44 -4.58 -5.00
N VAL A 72 -1.11 -5.18 -4.01
CA VAL A 72 -1.08 -4.77 -2.61
C VAL A 72 -0.74 -5.94 -1.70
N HIS A 73 -0.06 -5.66 -0.58
CA HIS A 73 0.39 -6.66 0.38
C HIS A 73 0.29 -6.15 1.81
N ARG A 74 -0.26 -6.96 2.72
CA ARG A 74 -0.33 -6.64 4.15
C ARG A 74 1.01 -6.92 4.83
N VAL A 75 1.51 -5.97 5.59
CA VAL A 75 2.76 -6.05 6.37
C VAL A 75 2.41 -6.18 7.85
N GLY A 76 2.12 -7.40 8.29
CA GLY A 76 1.82 -7.71 9.69
C GLY A 76 0.38 -7.42 10.06
#